data_AF-A0A7S2F9L6-F1
#
_entry.id   AF-A0A7S2F9L6-F1
#
_cell.length_a   1.000
_cell.length_b   1.000
_cell.length_c   1.000
_cell.angle_alpha   90.00
_cell.angle_beta   90.00
_cell.angle_gamma   90.00
#
_symmetry.space_group_name_H-M   'P 1'
#
loop_
_entity.id
_entity.type
_entity.pdbx_description
1 polymer ?
#
loop_
_entity_poly.entity_id
_entity_poly.type
_entity_poly.pdbx_seq_one_letter_code
_entity_poly.pdbx_strand_id
1 'polypeptide(L)'
;TMKPTPRDVWDSESKSWAIPSPQNLRIACLEGALTNDMDAPTEASYRAALDAMRGAGMSVEPLELPFFDEIMEAMRVIFYVEGAHSNLAIARDAEELAQVDET
;
A
#
# COMPACT_ATOMS: atom_id res chain seq x y z
N THR A 1 -50.99 2.90 -12.17
CA THR A 1 -49.55 3.19 -12.07
C THR A 1 -48.93 2.20 -11.11
N MET A 2 -48.17 1.23 -11.61
CA MET A 2 -47.49 0.26 -10.75
C MET A 2 -46.36 0.97 -9.99
N LYS A 3 -46.25 0.68 -8.69
CA LYS A 3 -45.20 1.20 -7.82
C LYS A 3 -43.88 0.48 -8.18
N PRO A 4 -42.76 1.19 -8.37
CA PRO A 4 -41.48 0.56 -8.67
C PRO A 4 -41.10 -0.41 -7.54
N THR A 5 -40.57 -1.56 -7.93
CA THR A 5 -40.05 -2.55 -6.97
C THR A 5 -38.73 -2.04 -6.38
N PRO A 6 -38.29 -2.57 -5.23
CA PRO A 6 -36.99 -2.22 -4.64
C PRO A 6 -35.80 -2.45 -5.61
N ARG A 7 -35.94 -3.40 -6.53
CA ARG A 7 -34.93 -3.66 -7.58
C ARG A 7 -34.91 -2.58 -8.65
N ASP A 8 -36.08 -2.04 -9.02
CA ASP A 8 -36.16 -0.91 -9.95
C ASP A 8 -35.52 0.35 -9.34
N VAL A 9 -35.64 0.53 -8.02
CA VAL A 9 -34.98 1.63 -7.29
C VAL A 9 -33.46 1.42 -7.29
N TRP A 10 -32.98 0.22 -6.94
CA TRP A 10 -31.55 -0.13 -6.95
C TRP A 10 -30.90 0.03 -8.32
N ASP A 11 -31.55 -0.44 -9.39
CA ASP A 11 -31.04 -0.30 -10.76
C ASP A 11 -31.08 1.15 -11.24
N SER A 12 -31.95 1.99 -10.68
CA SER A 12 -31.97 3.44 -10.98
C SER A 12 -30.87 4.20 -10.22
N GLU A 13 -30.61 3.84 -8.95
CA GLU A 13 -29.62 4.50 -8.10
C GLU A 13 -28.20 4.05 -8.44
N SER A 14 -27.98 2.77 -8.76
CA SER A 14 -26.67 2.24 -9.18
C SER A 14 -26.20 2.79 -10.53
N LYS A 15 -27.12 3.22 -11.40
CA LYS A 15 -26.78 3.92 -12.66
C LYS A 15 -26.40 5.39 -12.44
N SER A 16 -26.69 5.97 -11.27
CA SER A 16 -26.31 7.36 -10.96
C SER A 16 -24.83 7.49 -10.57
N TRP A 17 -24.21 6.39 -10.12
CA TRP A 17 -22.78 6.27 -9.93
C TRP A 17 -22.16 5.76 -11.22
N ALA A 18 -22.19 6.57 -12.27
CA ALA A 18 -21.37 6.31 -13.44
C ALA A 18 -19.92 6.24 -12.96
N ILE A 19 -19.35 5.04 -12.90
CA ILE A 19 -17.91 4.86 -12.75
C ILE A 19 -17.32 5.64 -13.93
N PRO A 20 -16.48 6.67 -13.68
CA PRO A 20 -15.86 7.43 -14.76
C PRO A 20 -15.29 6.43 -15.76
N SER A 21 -15.57 6.61 -17.05
CA SER A 21 -14.94 5.78 -18.08
C SER A 21 -13.45 5.72 -17.76
N PRO A 22 -12.84 4.53 -17.64
CA PRO A 22 -11.45 4.39 -17.23
C PRO A 22 -10.49 5.20 -18.13
N GLN A 23 -10.94 5.54 -19.33
CA GLN A 23 -10.30 6.45 -20.29
C GLN A 23 -9.95 7.85 -19.73
N ASN A 24 -10.61 8.29 -18.66
CA ASN A 24 -10.38 9.60 -18.03
C ASN A 24 -9.64 9.51 -16.69
N LEU A 25 -9.20 8.32 -16.27
CA LEU A 25 -8.43 8.15 -15.05
C LEU A 25 -6.94 8.28 -15.34
N ARG A 26 -6.26 9.11 -14.54
CA ARG A 26 -4.80 9.26 -14.52
C ARG A 26 -4.26 8.54 -13.31
N ILE A 27 -3.33 7.63 -13.55
CA ILE A 27 -2.63 6.85 -12.54
C ILE A 27 -1.20 7.36 -12.49
N ALA A 28 -0.78 7.82 -11.33
CA ALA A 28 0.59 8.19 -11.04
C ALA A 28 1.36 6.93 -10.59
N CYS A 29 2.40 6.55 -11.32
CA CYS A 29 3.17 5.34 -11.10
C CYS A 29 4.54 5.69 -10.51
N LEU A 30 4.80 5.21 -9.30
CA LEU A 30 6.09 5.40 -8.65
C LEU A 30 7.06 4.30 -9.07
N GLU A 31 7.72 4.46 -10.22
CA GLU A 31 8.65 3.43 -10.72
C GLU A 31 9.85 3.21 -9.79
N GLY A 32 10.31 4.25 -9.07
CA GLY A 32 11.36 4.15 -8.06
C GLY A 32 11.01 3.29 -6.84
N ALA A 33 9.73 2.97 -6.60
CA ALA A 33 9.35 2.01 -5.55
C ALA A 33 9.67 0.55 -5.95
N LEU A 34 9.89 0.27 -7.24
CA LEU A 34 10.13 -1.09 -7.73
C LEU A 34 11.53 -1.61 -7.40
N THR A 35 12.48 -0.72 -7.12
CA THR A 35 13.90 -1.07 -6.99
C THR A 35 14.35 -1.36 -5.57
N ASN A 36 13.58 -0.97 -4.56
CA ASN A 36 14.00 -0.98 -3.15
C ASN A 36 13.51 -2.25 -2.42
N ASP A 37 14.08 -3.42 -2.72
CA ASP A 37 13.79 -4.71 -2.04
C ASP A 37 12.47 -5.41 -2.45
N MET A 38 11.87 -5.03 -3.57
CA MET A 38 10.71 -5.76 -4.10
C MET A 38 11.14 -7.13 -4.63
N ASP A 39 10.48 -8.20 -4.19
CA ASP A 39 10.72 -9.52 -4.78
C ASP A 39 10.21 -9.61 -6.23
N ALA A 40 10.84 -10.48 -7.03
CA ALA A 40 10.51 -10.61 -8.44
C ALA A 40 9.03 -10.95 -8.73
N PRO A 41 8.33 -11.79 -7.93
CA PRO A 41 6.89 -12.00 -8.09
C PRO A 41 6.04 -10.76 -7.87
N THR A 42 6.38 -9.93 -6.87
CA THR A 42 5.67 -8.70 -6.54
C THR A 42 5.90 -7.66 -7.63
N GLU A 43 7.13 -7.53 -8.13
CA GLU A 43 7.46 -6.65 -9.26
C GLU A 43 6.66 -7.06 -10.51
N ALA A 44 6.63 -8.35 -10.84
CA ALA A 44 5.87 -8.86 -11.98
C ALA A 44 4.36 -8.58 -11.85
N SER A 45 3.81 -8.74 -10.65
CA SER A 45 2.40 -8.45 -10.36
C SER A 45 2.09 -6.96 -10.48
N TYR A 46 2.99 -6.09 -10.01
CA TYR A 46 2.87 -4.65 -10.14
C TYR A 46 2.87 -4.21 -11.61
N ARG A 47 3.83 -4.71 -12.41
CA ARG A 47 3.91 -4.43 -13.85
C ARG A 47 2.65 -4.88 -14.59
N ALA A 48 2.17 -6.09 -14.30
CA ALA A 48 0.93 -6.61 -14.89
C ALA A 48 -0.29 -5.73 -14.57
N ALA A 49 -0.38 -5.17 -13.36
CA ALA A 49 -1.44 -4.26 -12.98
C ALA A 49 -1.39 -2.95 -13.78
N LEU A 50 -0.20 -2.36 -13.97
CA LEU A 50 -0.03 -1.16 -14.80
C LEU A 50 -0.42 -1.42 -16.25
N ASP A 51 -0.03 -2.56 -16.80
CA ASP A 51 -0.38 -2.93 -18.17
C ASP A 51 -1.88 -3.15 -18.35
N ALA A 52 -2.56 -3.75 -17.36
CA ALA A 52 -4.01 -3.87 -17.34
C ALA A 52 -4.71 -2.49 -17.30
N MET A 53 -4.18 -1.53 -16.52
CA MET A 53 -4.71 -0.17 -16.47
C MET A 53 -4.55 0.55 -17.81
N ARG A 54 -3.39 0.43 -18.46
CA ARG A 54 -3.16 0.95 -19.81
C ARG A 54 -4.11 0.31 -20.83
N GLY A 55 -4.29 -1.01 -20.77
CA GLY A 55 -5.22 -1.75 -21.62
C GLY A 55 -6.69 -1.34 -21.43
N ALA A 56 -7.07 -0.90 -20.23
CA ALA A 56 -8.38 -0.33 -19.92
C ALA A 56 -8.54 1.13 -20.42
N GLY A 57 -7.51 1.72 -21.03
CA GLY A 57 -7.50 3.07 -21.55
C GLY A 57 -7.09 4.14 -20.53
N MET A 58 -6.65 3.76 -19.33
CA MET A 58 -6.17 4.71 -18.33
C MET A 58 -4.83 5.32 -18.76
N SER A 59 -4.60 6.57 -18.38
CA SER A 59 -3.29 7.21 -18.53
C SER A 59 -2.42 6.87 -17.34
N VAL A 60 -1.36 6.08 -17.57
CA VAL A 60 -0.37 5.75 -16.53
C VAL A 60 0.87 6.61 -16.78
N GLU A 61 1.15 7.53 -15.87
CA GLU A 61 2.26 8.49 -15.95
C GLU A 61 3.27 8.22 -14.84
N PRO A 62 4.58 8.33 -15.10
CA PRO A 62 5.59 8.22 -14.06
C PRO A 62 5.44 9.36 -13.05
N LEU A 63 5.60 9.03 -11.77
CA LEU A 63 5.64 9.97 -10.66
C LEU A 63 7.02 9.94 -10.03
N GLU A 64 7.75 11.04 -10.23
CA GLU A 64 9.01 11.31 -9.56
C GLU A 64 8.71 11.95 -8.20
N LEU A 65 9.05 11.25 -7.12
CA LEU A 65 9.06 11.84 -5.78
C LEU A 65 10.50 12.18 -5.41
N PRO A 66 10.86 13.47 -5.29
CA PRO A 66 12.18 13.84 -4.81
C PRO A 66 12.36 13.30 -3.39
N PHE A 67 13.57 12.81 -3.11
CA PHE A 67 13.96 12.23 -1.82
C PHE A 67 13.26 10.91 -1.44
N PHE A 68 12.65 10.20 -2.39
CA PHE A 68 11.95 8.95 -2.09
C PHE A 68 12.88 7.92 -1.45
N ASP A 69 14.07 7.72 -2.01
CA ASP A 69 15.05 6.76 -1.49
C ASP A 69 15.55 7.17 -0.09
N GLU A 70 15.78 8.46 0.14
CA GLU A 70 16.19 9.00 1.43
C GLU A 70 15.09 8.85 2.49
N ILE A 71 13.82 9.03 2.12
CA ILE A 71 12.67 8.80 3.01
C ILE A 71 12.58 7.31 3.35
N MET A 72 12.71 6.42 2.36
CA MET A 72 12.64 4.98 2.58
C MET A 72 13.79 4.48 3.46
N GLU A 73 15.01 4.98 3.25
CA GLU A 73 16.15 4.65 4.10
C GLU A 73 15.98 5.20 5.52
N ALA A 74 15.49 6.44 5.66
CA ALA A 74 15.19 7.02 6.97
C ALA A 74 14.15 6.18 7.73
N MET A 75 13.09 5.73 7.05
CA MET A 75 12.10 4.81 7.62
C MET A 75 12.74 3.49 8.07
N ARG A 76 13.59 2.88 7.23
CA ARG A 76 14.28 1.63 7.57
C ARG A 76 15.12 1.79 8.84
N VAL A 77 15.86 2.89 8.95
CA VAL A 77 16.68 3.19 10.13
C VAL A 77 15.81 3.38 11.38
N ILE A 78 14.71 4.14 11.28
CA ILE A 78 13.78 4.34 12.40
C ILE A 78 13.24 2.99 12.90
N PHE A 79 12.71 2.15 12.01
CA PHE A 79 12.18 0.84 12.39
C PHE A 79 13.24 -0.08 13.00
N TYR A 80 14.48 -0.04 12.49
CA TYR A 80 15.58 -0.81 13.05
C TYR A 80 15.92 -0.36 14.47
N VAL A 81 16.01 0.95 14.70
CA VAL A 81 16.34 1.53 16.02
C VAL A 81 15.21 1.27 17.02
N GLU A 82 13.94 1.43 16.63
CA GLU A 82 12.79 1.13 17.49
C GLU A 82 12.71 -0.36 17.84
N GLY A 83 12.99 -1.24 16.88
CA GLY A 83 13.10 -2.68 17.12
C GLY A 83 14.24 -3.03 18.07
N ALA A 84 15.40 -2.41 17.90
CA ALA A 84 16.56 -2.62 18.79
C ALA A 84 16.29 -2.13 20.22
N HIS A 85 15.63 -0.97 20.39
CA HIS A 85 15.23 -0.46 21.70
C HIS A 85 14.23 -1.41 22.39
N SER A 86 13.29 -1.97 21.64
CA SER A 86 12.32 -2.95 22.16
C SER A 86 13.02 -4.24 22.61
N ASN A 87 13.96 -4.76 21.82
CA ASN A 87 14.71 -5.97 22.16
C ASN A 87 15.61 -5.77 23.38
N LEU A 88 16.22 -4.59 23.54
CA LEU A 88 17.03 -4.24 24.71
C LEU A 88 16.20 -4.13 25.99
N ALA A 89 14.97 -3.60 25.91
CA ALA A 89 14.05 -3.55 27.03
C ALA A 89 13.65 -4.96 27.49
N ILE A 90 13.27 -5.84 26.56
CA ILE A 90 12.93 -7.24 26.84
C ILE A 90 14.10 -7.99 27.47
N ALA A 91 15.33 -7.78 26.96
CA ALA A 91 16.52 -8.43 27.50
C ALA A 91 16.83 -7.98 28.94
N ARG A 92 16.66 -6.69 29.25
CA ARG A 92 16.83 -6.16 30.61
C ARG A 92 15.79 -6.70 31.58
N ASP A 93 14.52 -6.72 31.17
CA ASP A 93 13.45 -7.26 32.01
C ASP A 93 13.68 -8.75 32.31
N ALA A 94 14.22 -9.51 31.33
CA ALA A 94 14.57 -10.92 31.53
C ALA A 94 15.77 -11.12 32.48
N GLU A 95 16.80 -10.26 32.43
CA GLU A 95 17.92 -10.29 33.36
C GLU A 95 17.49 -9.93 34.80
N GLU A 96 16.64 -8.93 34.97
CA GLU A 96 16.12 -8.54 36.28
C GLU A 96 15.28 -9.66 36.91
N LEU A 97 14.41 -10.33 36.13
CA LEU A 97 13.63 -11.48 36.61
C LEU A 97 14.51 -12.67 37.01
N ALA A 98 15.60 -12.93 36.27
CA ALA A 98 16.52 -14.02 36.59
C ALA A 98 17.30 -13.79 37.90
N GLN A 99 17.60 -12.54 38.24
CA GLN A 99 18.32 -12.19 39.48
C GLN A 99 17.43 -12.26 40.73
N VAL A 100 16.11 -12.10 40.59
CA VAL A 100 15.14 -12.20 41.70
C VAL A 100 14.92 -13.65 42.13
N ASP A 101 15.08 -14.63 41.24
CA ASP A 101 14.88 -16.06 41.52
C ASP A 101 16.10 -16.71 42.23
N GLU A 102 17.25 -16.03 42.27
CA GLU A 102 18.48 -16.49 42.95
C GLU A 102 18.65 -15.95 44.38
N THR A 103 17.73 -15.13 44.89
CA THR A 103 17.75 -14.52 46.25
C THR A 103 16.59 -14.97 47.13
#